data_AF-A0A1V5JKZ1-F1
#
_entry.id   AF-A0A1V5JKZ1-F1
#
_cell.length_a   1.000
_cell.length_b   1.000
_cell.length_c   1.000
_cell.angle_alpha   90.00
_cell.angle_beta   90.00
_cell.angle_gamma   90.00
#
_symmetry.space_group_name_H-M   'P 1'
#
loop_
_entity.id
_entity.type
_entity.pdbx_description
1 polymer ?
#
loop_
_entity_poly.entity_id
_entity_poly.type
_entity_poly.pdbx_seq_one_letter_code
_entity_poly.pdbx_strand_id
1 'polypeptide(L)'
;MATLYLNGRRYLLNRDGQIFAPAGRLDYGTRITTTGLEPSVAELKQNIEKTLEATRLLRPRKLEIREANFDASGCITLKLNNGLDLICLDRLTDKKAAMAVMAINRFGSTGKTVIDLTCEDKIVLRDRVKHGS
;
A
#
# COMPACT_ATOMS: atom_id res chain seq x y z
N MET A 1 9.23 -5.47 10.25
CA MET A 1 8.50 -4.78 11.32
C MET A 1 7.69 -3.70 10.65
N ALA A 2 6.42 -3.58 11.01
CA ALA A 2 5.47 -2.64 10.44
C ALA A 2 4.68 -2.00 11.58
N THR A 3 4.08 -0.84 11.33
CA THR A 3 3.23 -0.14 12.30
C THR A 3 1.80 -0.12 11.79
N LEU A 4 0.90 -0.75 12.52
CA LEU A 4 -0.53 -0.77 12.25
C LEU A 4 -1.21 0.40 12.96
N TYR A 5 -2.00 1.16 12.22
CA TYR A 5 -2.84 2.24 12.72
C TYR A 5 -4.31 1.82 12.68
N LEU A 6 -4.93 1.72 13.85
CA LEU A 6 -6.32 1.31 13.99
C LEU A 6 -7.02 2.26 14.97
N ASN A 7 -8.07 2.95 14.51
CA ASN A 7 -8.91 3.83 15.34
C ASN A 7 -8.10 4.82 16.19
N GLY A 8 -7.09 5.45 15.58
CA GLY A 8 -6.21 6.42 16.26
C GLY A 8 -5.15 5.81 17.19
N ARG A 9 -5.13 4.48 17.37
CA ARG A 9 -4.11 3.73 18.11
C ARG A 9 -3.08 3.11 17.18
N ARG A 10 -1.88 2.87 17.71
CA ARG A 10 -0.74 2.34 16.95
C ARG A 10 -0.25 1.04 17.56
N TYR A 11 0.09 0.08 16.73
CA TYR A 11 0.55 -1.26 17.12
C TYR A 11 1.76 -1.67 16.31
N LEU A 12 2.70 -2.37 16.94
CA LEU A 12 3.85 -2.95 16.28
C LEU A 12 3.54 -4.36 15.80
N LEU A 13 3.85 -4.62 14.53
CA LEU A 13 3.73 -5.91 13.88
C LEU A 13 5.09 -6.57 13.70
N ASN A 14 5.19 -7.85 14.06
CA ASN A 14 6.37 -8.66 13.75
C ASN A 14 6.45 -8.99 12.24
N ARG A 15 7.38 -9.85 11.83
CA ARG A 15 7.54 -10.21 10.40
C ARG A 15 6.38 -11.06 9.87
N ASP A 16 5.66 -11.74 10.76
CA ASP A 16 4.54 -12.61 10.45
C ASP A 16 3.19 -11.86 10.53
N GLY A 17 3.21 -10.54 10.74
CA GLY A 17 2.00 -9.72 10.81
C GLY A 17 1.25 -9.81 12.15
N GLN A 18 1.85 -10.39 13.19
CA GLN A 18 1.24 -10.47 14.51
C GLN A 18 1.53 -9.20 15.33
N ILE A 19 0.50 -8.69 16.00
CA ILE A 19 0.63 -7.61 16.99
C ILE A 19 1.36 -8.16 18.21
N PHE A 20 2.48 -7.53 18.58
CA PHE A 20 3.25 -7.93 19.77
C PHE A 20 3.37 -6.83 20.84
N ALA A 21 3.11 -5.57 20.47
CA ALA A 21 3.09 -4.46 21.41
C ALA A 21 2.30 -3.25 20.85
N PRO A 22 1.76 -2.38 21.72
CA PRO A 22 1.41 -1.01 21.32
C PRO A 22 2.65 -0.27 20.81
N ALA A 23 2.50 0.55 19.78
CA ALA A 23 3.60 1.39 19.29
C ALA A 23 3.63 2.73 20.04
N GLY A 24 4.83 3.21 20.35
CA GLY A 24 5.05 4.53 20.94
C GLY A 24 4.87 5.68 19.93
N ARG A 25 5.55 6.81 20.17
CA ARG A 25 5.47 7.99 19.29
C ARG A 25 6.14 7.80 17.93
N LEU A 26 7.03 6.82 17.80
CA LEU A 26 7.80 6.54 16.59
C LEU A 26 7.11 5.49 15.72
N ASP A 27 7.17 5.70 14.41
CA ASP A 27 6.73 4.75 13.40
C ASP A 27 7.89 3.88 12.95
N TYR A 28 7.61 2.59 12.80
CA TYR A 28 8.57 1.60 12.31
C TYR A 28 8.03 0.89 11.08
N GLY A 29 8.82 0.91 10.00
CA GLY A 29 8.55 0.19 8.75
C GLY A 29 7.29 0.67 8.02
N THR A 30 6.58 -0.25 7.38
CA THR A 30 5.37 0.06 6.61
C THR A 30 4.22 0.44 7.54
N ARG A 31 3.55 1.55 7.23
CA ARG A 31 2.33 1.98 7.92
C ARG A 31 1.11 1.32 7.29
N ILE A 32 0.25 0.68 8.07
CA ILE A 32 -1.03 0.12 7.59
C ILE A 32 -2.19 0.93 8.18
N THR A 33 -3.08 1.43 7.34
CA THR A 33 -4.22 2.29 7.72
C THR A 33 -5.51 1.82 7.05
N THR A 34 -6.65 2.12 7.67
CA THR A 34 -7.97 1.95 7.08
C THR A 34 -8.71 3.29 7.03
N THR A 35 -9.39 3.58 5.92
CA THR A 35 -10.10 4.87 5.72
C THR A 35 -11.56 4.62 5.39
N GLY A 36 -12.46 5.27 6.14
CA GLY A 36 -13.91 5.17 5.89
C GLY A 36 -14.51 3.81 6.23
N LEU A 37 -13.80 2.96 6.97
CA LEU A 37 -14.31 1.69 7.49
C LEU A 37 -13.80 1.42 8.92
N GLU A 38 -14.61 0.70 9.68
CA GLU A 38 -14.23 0.10 10.95
C GLU A 38 -14.00 -1.41 10.72
N PRO A 39 -12.75 -1.85 10.45
CA PRO A 39 -12.50 -3.23 10.10
C PRO A 39 -12.75 -4.16 11.29
N SER A 40 -13.40 -5.28 11.03
CA SER A 40 -13.39 -6.43 11.92
C SER A 40 -11.98 -6.99 12.10
N VAL A 41 -11.77 -7.78 13.15
CA VAL A 41 -10.47 -8.46 13.39
C VAL A 41 -10.06 -9.34 12.20
N ALA A 42 -11.03 -9.96 11.52
CA ALA A 42 -10.76 -10.80 10.36
C ALA A 42 -10.27 -9.95 9.17
N GLU A 43 -10.92 -8.83 8.88
CA GLU A 43 -10.52 -7.92 7.80
C GLU A 43 -9.16 -7.28 8.08
N LEU A 44 -8.88 -6.92 9.32
CA LEU A 44 -7.55 -6.44 9.75
C LEU A 44 -6.46 -7.46 9.45
N LYS A 45 -6.67 -8.74 9.77
CA LYS A 45 -5.72 -9.81 9.45
C LYS A 45 -5.51 -9.93 7.95
N GLN A 46 -6.58 -9.93 7.16
CA GLN A 46 -6.50 -9.96 5.71
C GLN A 46 -5.73 -8.76 5.14
N ASN A 47 -5.95 -7.55 5.66
CA ASN A 47 -5.23 -6.35 5.23
C ASN A 47 -3.73 -6.43 5.54
N ILE A 48 -3.37 -6.99 6.69
CA ILE A 48 -1.96 -7.25 7.04
C ILE A 48 -1.35 -8.27 6.07
N GLU A 49 -2.03 -9.40 5.82
CA GLU A 49 -1.58 -10.44 4.89
C GLU A 49 -1.38 -9.88 3.47
N LYS A 50 -2.35 -9.10 2.96
CA LYS A 50 -2.27 -8.40 1.67
C LYS A 50 -1.08 -7.44 1.60
N THR A 51 -0.78 -6.73 2.69
CA THR A 51 0.37 -5.83 2.76
C THR A 51 1.71 -6.60 2.73
N LEU A 52 1.78 -7.73 3.45
CA LEU A 52 2.95 -8.61 3.44
C LEU A 52 3.18 -9.22 2.05
N GLU A 53 2.12 -9.69 1.40
CA GLU A 53 2.16 -10.20 0.03
C GLU A 53 2.65 -9.13 -0.95
N ALA A 54 2.08 -7.93 -0.90
CA ALA A 54 2.51 -6.81 -1.74
C ALA A 54 3.99 -6.46 -1.51
N THR A 55 4.45 -6.47 -0.26
CA THR A 55 5.87 -6.24 0.08
C THR A 55 6.77 -7.30 -0.56
N ARG A 56 6.36 -8.58 -0.51
CA ARG A 56 7.10 -9.70 -1.11
C ARG A 56 7.20 -9.56 -2.63
N LEU A 57 6.14 -9.07 -3.28
CA LEU A 57 6.12 -8.84 -4.73
C LEU A 57 6.98 -7.63 -5.13
N LEU A 58 6.93 -6.53 -4.37
CA LEU A 58 7.57 -5.27 -4.75
C LEU A 58 9.05 -5.18 -4.38
N ARG A 59 9.48 -5.78 -3.25
CA ARG A 59 10.87 -5.67 -2.78
C ARG A 59 11.91 -6.16 -3.81
N PRO A 60 11.77 -7.32 -4.48
CA PRO A 60 12.71 -7.74 -5.52
C PRO A 60 12.79 -6.77 -6.71
N ARG A 61 11.75 -5.97 -6.91
CA ARG A 61 11.63 -4.94 -7.95
C ARG A 61 12.17 -3.58 -7.49
N LYS A 62 12.84 -3.51 -6.33
CA LYS A 62 13.35 -2.29 -5.69
C LYS A 62 12.27 -1.25 -5.39
N LEU A 63 11.03 -1.71 -5.19
CA LEU A 63 9.90 -0.89 -4.79
C LEU A 63 9.55 -1.20 -3.33
N GLU A 64 9.62 -0.19 -2.47
CA GLU A 64 9.38 -0.37 -1.03
C GLU A 64 8.13 0.38 -0.59
N ILE A 65 7.24 -0.32 0.11
CA ILE A 65 5.98 0.22 0.61
C ILE A 65 6.25 1.00 1.91
N ARG A 66 5.95 2.29 1.87
CA ARG A 66 5.94 3.18 3.04
C ARG A 66 4.62 3.10 3.79
N GLU A 67 3.51 3.11 3.06
CA GLU A 67 2.16 3.11 3.62
C GLU A 67 1.23 2.27 2.75
N ALA A 68 0.37 1.47 3.39
CA ALA A 68 -0.75 0.77 2.79
C ALA A 68 -2.04 1.33 3.40
N ASN A 69 -2.94 1.81 2.56
CA ASN A 69 -4.26 2.30 2.97
C ASN A 69 -5.34 1.45 2.32
N PHE A 70 -6.24 0.93 3.14
CA PHE A 70 -7.40 0.14 2.72
C PHE A 70 -8.65 0.99 2.90
N ASP A 71 -9.46 1.13 1.85
CA ASP A 71 -10.70 1.88 1.92
C ASP A 71 -11.94 0.97 1.83
N ALA A 72 -13.11 1.55 2.10
CA ALA A 72 -14.39 0.85 2.09
C ALA A 72 -14.81 0.32 0.71
N SER A 73 -14.16 0.78 -0.38
CA SER A 73 -14.41 0.26 -1.73
C SER A 73 -13.65 -1.04 -2.03
N GLY A 74 -12.81 -1.49 -1.09
CA GLY A 74 -11.90 -2.62 -1.30
C GLY A 74 -10.65 -2.24 -2.09
N CYS A 75 -10.41 -0.94 -2.31
CA CYS A 75 -9.16 -0.48 -2.92
C CYS A 75 -8.04 -0.44 -1.89
N ILE A 76 -6.84 -0.76 -2.36
CA ILE A 76 -5.60 -0.62 -1.63
C ILE A 76 -4.76 0.43 -2.32
N THR A 77 -4.39 1.48 -1.59
CA THR A 77 -3.37 2.45 -2.01
C THR A 77 -2.05 2.12 -1.32
N LEU A 78 -1.05 1.71 -2.10
CA LEU A 78 0.31 1.45 -1.65
C LEU A 78 1.20 2.65 -2.00
N LYS A 79 1.53 3.45 -1.00
CA LYS A 79 2.47 4.57 -1.14
C LYS A 79 3.90 4.06 -1.01
N LEU A 80 4.73 4.34 -2.00
CA LEU A 80 6.10 3.86 -2.07
C LEU A 80 7.10 4.90 -1.57
N ASN A 81 8.29 4.45 -1.13
CA ASN A 81 9.37 5.32 -0.63
C ASN A 81 9.89 6.33 -1.67
N ASN A 82 9.76 6.00 -2.96
CA ASN A 82 10.15 6.89 -4.07
C ASN A 82 9.05 7.90 -4.46
N GLY A 83 7.96 7.98 -3.69
CA GLY A 83 6.87 8.96 -3.88
C GLY A 83 5.71 8.50 -4.78
N LEU A 84 5.84 7.32 -5.40
CA LEU A 84 4.79 6.72 -6.23
C LEU A 84 3.65 6.16 -5.39
N ASP A 85 2.46 6.15 -5.96
CA ASP A 85 1.33 5.38 -5.43
C ASP A 85 0.95 4.28 -6.41
N LEU A 86 0.72 3.07 -5.89
CA LEU A 86 0.04 2.01 -6.63
C LEU A 86 -1.37 1.86 -6.05
N ILE A 87 -2.38 1.92 -6.91
CA ILE A 87 -3.77 1.66 -6.50
C ILE A 87 -4.19 0.32 -7.11
N CYS A 88 -4.63 -0.63 -6.30
CA CYS A 88 -5.17 -1.91 -6.79
C CYS A 88 -6.49 -2.25 -6.10
N LEU A 89 -7.32 -3.03 -6.78
CA LEU A 89 -8.53 -3.59 -6.20
C LEU A 89 -8.18 -4.88 -5.46
N ASP A 90 -8.67 -5.02 -4.23
CA ASP A 90 -8.55 -6.19 -3.35
C ASP A 90 -7.13 -6.61 -2.93
N ARG A 91 -6.22 -6.85 -3.88
CA ARG A 91 -4.82 -7.21 -3.64
C ARG A 91 -3.90 -6.86 -4.81
N LEU A 92 -2.61 -6.72 -4.52
CA LEU A 92 -1.59 -6.64 -5.57
C LEU A 92 -1.20 -8.05 -6.04
N THR A 93 -1.36 -8.33 -7.33
CA THR A 93 -0.89 -9.60 -7.93
C THR A 93 0.46 -9.44 -8.60
N ASP A 94 1.16 -10.54 -8.87
CA ASP A 94 2.46 -10.49 -9.57
C ASP A 94 2.36 -9.87 -10.97
N LYS A 95 1.29 -10.21 -11.72
CA LYS A 95 0.96 -9.58 -13.02
C LYS A 95 0.85 -8.05 -12.88
N LYS A 96 0.14 -7.57 -11.86
CA LYS A 96 -0.01 -6.12 -11.59
C LYS A 96 1.28 -5.45 -11.16
N ALA A 97 2.10 -6.12 -10.36
CA ALA A 97 3.42 -5.62 -9.98
C ALA A 97 4.35 -5.52 -11.21
N ALA A 98 4.35 -6.51 -12.10
CA ALA A 98 5.10 -6.47 -13.36
C ALA A 98 4.62 -5.33 -14.28
N MET A 99 3.30 -5.17 -14.41
CA MET A 99 2.68 -4.06 -15.14
C MET A 99 3.14 -2.69 -14.62
N ALA A 100 3.15 -2.49 -13.29
CA ALA A 100 3.63 -1.26 -12.69
C ALA A 100 5.11 -0.97 -13.01
N VAL A 101 5.98 -1.98 -12.92
CA VAL A 101 7.40 -1.85 -13.26
C VAL A 101 7.60 -1.50 -14.74
N MET A 102 6.86 -2.16 -15.64
CA MET A 102 6.89 -1.85 -17.07
C MET A 102 6.49 -0.39 -17.33
N ALA A 103 5.45 0.10 -16.64
CA ALA A 103 5.00 1.48 -16.77
C ALA A 103 6.06 2.48 -16.27
N ILE A 104 6.65 2.23 -15.10
CA ILE A 104 7.72 3.07 -14.53
C ILE A 104 8.92 3.14 -15.48
N ASN A 105 9.35 2.00 -16.02
CA ASN A 105 10.51 1.95 -16.93
C ASN A 105 10.23 2.63 -18.28
N ARG A 106 8.99 2.56 -18.77
CA ARG A 106 8.63 3.08 -20.10
C ARG A 106 8.32 4.56 -20.12
N PHE A 107 7.59 5.04 -19.11
CA PHE A 107 7.08 6.42 -19.09
C PHE A 107 7.85 7.32 -18.11
N GLY A 108 8.79 6.73 -17.37
CA GLY A 108 9.38 7.39 -16.22
C GLY A 108 8.38 7.51 -15.07
N SER A 109 8.84 8.07 -13.97
CA SER A 109 7.99 8.32 -12.82
C SER A 109 8.42 9.61 -12.16
N THR A 110 7.49 10.55 -12.01
CA THR A 110 7.73 11.67 -11.10
C THR A 110 7.47 11.14 -9.69
N GLY A 111 8.12 11.67 -8.64
CA GLY A 111 7.85 11.28 -7.25
C GLY A 111 6.43 11.60 -6.75
N LYS A 112 5.49 11.84 -7.67
CA LYS A 112 4.09 12.17 -7.51
C LYS A 112 3.18 11.39 -8.47
N THR A 113 3.70 10.41 -9.20
CA THR A 113 2.90 9.60 -10.13
C THR A 113 2.06 8.57 -9.37
N VAL A 114 0.79 8.47 -9.73
CA VAL A 114 -0.17 7.46 -9.32
C VAL A 114 -0.32 6.45 -10.47
N ILE A 115 -0.12 5.18 -10.14
CA ILE A 115 -0.28 4.04 -11.04
C ILE A 115 -1.52 3.28 -10.59
N ASP A 116 -2.61 3.48 -11.31
CA ASP A 116 -3.88 2.83 -11.04
C ASP A 116 -3.95 1.50 -11.83
N LEU A 117 -4.01 0.42 -11.06
CA LEU A 117 -3.97 -0.98 -11.49
C LEU A 117 -5.32 -1.68 -11.27
N THR A 118 -6.41 -0.93 -11.05
CA THR A 118 -7.75 -1.47 -10.74
C THR A 118 -8.38 -2.21 -11.91
N CYS A 119 -8.18 -1.75 -13.15
CA CYS A 119 -8.63 -2.46 -14.35
C CYS A 119 -7.78 -3.72 -14.58
N GLU A 120 -8.32 -4.83 -15.08
CA GLU A 120 -7.58 -6.09 -15.22
C GLU A 120 -6.44 -6.05 -16.26
N ASP A 121 -6.67 -5.38 -17.39
CA ASP A 121 -5.82 -5.39 -18.58
C ASP A 121 -5.14 -4.04 -18.87
N LYS A 122 -5.52 -2.98 -18.15
CA LYS A 122 -5.03 -1.61 -18.35
C LYS A 122 -4.33 -1.06 -17.11
N ILE A 123 -3.58 0.01 -17.33
CA ILE A 123 -2.98 0.85 -16.28
C ILE A 123 -3.35 2.28 -16.60
N VAL A 124 -3.79 3.04 -15.60
CA VAL A 124 -3.95 4.48 -15.72
C VAL A 124 -2.83 5.17 -14.96
N LEU A 125 -2.03 5.96 -15.68
CA LEU A 125 -0.99 6.81 -15.09
C LEU A 125 -1.57 8.21 -14.89
N ARG A 126 -1.42 8.75 -13.69
CA ARG A 126 -1.86 10.11 -13.36
C ARG A 126 -0.76 10.76 -12.55
N ASP A 127 -0.45 12.03 -12.78
CA ASP A 127 0.33 12.79 -11.80
C ASP A 127 -0.60 13.29 -10.69
N ARG A 128 -0.12 13.35 -9.44
CA ARG A 128 -0.80 14.12 -8.38
C ARG A 128 -0.69 15.61 -8.70
N VAL A 129 -1.41 16.07 -9.72
CA VAL A 129 -1.62 17.49 -9.96
C VAL A 129 -2.66 17.95 -8.94
N LYS A 130 -2.32 18.99 -8.17
CA LYS A 130 -3.26 19.68 -7.28
C LYS A 130 -4.45 20.15 -8.13
N HIS A 131 -5.60 19.52 -8.00
CA HIS A 131 -6.86 20.21 -8.28
C HIS A 131 -7.25 20.99 -7.02
N GLY A 132 -7.29 22.32 -7.14
CA GLY A 132 -7.79 23.24 -6.11
C GLY A 132 -6.73 24.17 -5.55
N SER A 133 -6.69 25.39 -6.09
CA SER A 133 -6.24 26.58 -5.36
C SER A 133 -7.37 27.05 -4.45
#